data_AF-A0A2E4DA39-F1
#
_entry.id   AF-A0A2E4DA39-F1
#
_cell.length_a   1.000
_cell.length_b   1.000
_cell.length_c   1.000
_cell.angle_alpha   90.00
_cell.angle_beta   90.00
_cell.angle_gamma   90.00
#
_symmetry.space_group_name_H-M   'P 1'
#
loop_
_entity.id
_entity.type
_entity.pdbx_description
1 polymer ?
#
loop_
_entity_poly.entity_id
_entity_poly.type
_entity_poly.pdbx_seq_one_letter_code
_entity_poly.pdbx_strand_id
1 'polypeptide(L)'
;MKILVVLTLLISSFSAMANEDVYKIQVKNFFLHHAHQIIEELHPLDSELVSQHDIQIITQAMDELEIQVVFENLIDNSGSIVDAIGIPGKLILNGDSWLEFYKKNSDIRTLVLHEMLRVSGINDDHFKISLPVFYTLFENNTAQYKNLYCDLHVETTYYKSKFSTLSANSYMRHFSDAQVDIRNQMENECKSKDGILDSRISFQFAFKRRNNNGFSETVRAVEGIGQCEKRKIKKRKKRDIRQDRCFKLNSCLQLFDNKKVKQTYSEDYNHIIDQWEQNKC
;
A
#
# COMPACT_ATOMS: atom_id res chain seq x y z
N MET A 1 -41.02 8.39 -27.83
CA MET A 1 -39.65 7.86 -28.10
C MET A 1 -38.57 8.34 -27.13
N LYS A 2 -38.87 9.12 -26.06
CA LYS A 2 -37.87 9.54 -25.05
C LYS A 2 -37.84 8.68 -23.78
N ILE A 3 -38.91 7.93 -23.50
CA ILE A 3 -39.04 7.08 -22.30
C ILE A 3 -38.27 5.74 -22.46
N LEU A 4 -38.13 5.23 -23.69
CA LEU A 4 -37.48 3.94 -23.95
C LEU A 4 -35.94 3.99 -23.78
N VAL A 5 -35.31 5.15 -23.98
CA VAL A 5 -33.85 5.33 -23.84
C VAL A 5 -33.42 5.43 -22.38
N VAL A 6 -34.29 5.90 -21.49
CA VAL A 6 -34.00 6.00 -20.05
C VAL A 6 -34.02 4.61 -19.39
N LEU A 7 -34.86 3.69 -19.89
CA LEU A 7 -34.98 2.34 -19.31
C LEU A 7 -33.78 1.43 -19.68
N THR A 8 -33.19 1.57 -20.86
CA THR A 8 -32.00 0.80 -21.25
C THR A 8 -30.72 1.23 -20.51
N LEU A 9 -30.61 2.51 -20.12
CA LEU A 9 -29.47 3.00 -19.32
C LEU A 9 -29.49 2.53 -17.86
N LEU A 10 -30.67 2.27 -17.30
CA LEU A 10 -30.80 1.78 -15.93
C LEU A 10 -30.44 0.29 -15.81
N ILE A 11 -30.77 -0.54 -16.81
CA ILE A 11 -30.51 -1.99 -16.77
C ILE A 11 -29.00 -2.30 -16.90
N SER A 12 -28.24 -1.54 -17.70
CA SER A 12 -26.80 -1.76 -17.85
C SER A 12 -25.99 -1.46 -16.57
N SER A 13 -26.47 -0.54 -15.73
CA SER A 13 -25.79 -0.14 -14.51
C SER A 13 -25.88 -1.21 -13.41
N PHE A 14 -26.99 -1.95 -13.33
CA PHE A 14 -27.15 -3.05 -12.38
C PHE A 14 -26.28 -4.27 -12.72
N SER A 15 -26.07 -4.56 -14.01
CA SER A 15 -25.20 -5.68 -14.41
C SER A 15 -23.71 -5.39 -14.17
N ALA A 16 -23.27 -4.13 -14.27
CA ALA A 16 -21.88 -3.77 -14.02
C ALA A 16 -21.52 -3.87 -12.52
N MET A 17 -22.40 -3.40 -11.63
CA MET A 17 -22.18 -3.49 -10.18
C MET A 17 -22.17 -4.94 -9.68
N ALA A 18 -23.07 -5.79 -10.19
CA ALA A 18 -23.10 -7.20 -9.81
C ALA A 18 -21.81 -7.95 -10.18
N ASN A 19 -21.14 -7.55 -11.26
CA ASN A 19 -19.87 -8.17 -11.66
C ASN A 19 -18.69 -7.73 -10.78
N GLU A 20 -18.65 -6.47 -10.35
CA GLU A 20 -17.57 -5.97 -9.51
C GLU A 20 -17.52 -6.70 -8.16
N ASP A 21 -18.65 -6.88 -7.50
CA ASP A 21 -18.71 -7.59 -6.20
C ASP A 21 -18.31 -9.06 -6.34
N VAL A 22 -18.70 -9.72 -7.43
CA VAL A 22 -18.28 -11.09 -7.74
C VAL A 22 -16.76 -11.16 -7.90
N TYR A 23 -16.15 -10.22 -8.61
CA TYR A 23 -14.69 -10.18 -8.77
C TYR A 23 -13.96 -9.90 -7.47
N LYS A 24 -14.49 -9.02 -6.59
CA LYS A 24 -13.91 -8.79 -5.26
C LYS A 24 -13.92 -10.07 -4.43
N ILE A 25 -15.02 -10.80 -4.43
CA ILE A 25 -15.14 -12.10 -3.74
C ILE A 25 -14.14 -13.10 -4.32
N GLN A 26 -14.02 -13.17 -5.65
CA GLN A 26 -13.10 -14.07 -6.33
C GLN A 26 -11.63 -13.79 -5.97
N VAL A 27 -11.20 -12.52 -6.03
CA VAL A 27 -9.85 -12.09 -5.64
C VAL A 27 -9.57 -12.41 -4.17
N LYS A 28 -10.52 -12.09 -3.27
CA LYS A 28 -10.40 -12.40 -1.85
C LYS A 28 -10.22 -13.90 -1.60
N ASN A 29 -11.07 -14.73 -2.22
CA ASN A 29 -11.00 -16.18 -2.06
C ASN A 29 -9.71 -16.76 -2.65
N PHE A 30 -9.21 -16.18 -3.75
CA PHE A 30 -7.95 -16.59 -4.35
C PHE A 30 -6.76 -16.33 -3.42
N PHE A 31 -6.71 -15.16 -2.77
CA PHE A 31 -5.71 -14.87 -1.72
C PHE A 31 -5.80 -15.88 -0.57
N LEU A 32 -6.99 -16.04 0.01
CA LEU A 32 -7.20 -16.89 1.18
C LEU A 32 -6.88 -18.36 0.90
N HIS A 33 -7.18 -18.85 -0.31
CA HIS A 33 -6.83 -20.20 -0.73
C HIS A 33 -5.31 -20.44 -0.65
N HIS A 34 -4.52 -19.55 -1.24
CA HIS A 34 -3.06 -19.65 -1.19
C HIS A 34 -2.52 -19.44 0.22
N ALA A 35 -3.10 -18.51 1.00
CA ALA A 35 -2.67 -18.26 2.37
C ALA A 35 -2.84 -19.50 3.26
N HIS A 36 -3.98 -20.20 3.16
CA HIS A 36 -4.20 -21.45 3.88
C HIS A 36 -3.20 -22.54 3.48
N GLN A 37 -2.96 -22.73 2.18
CA GLN A 37 -1.97 -23.70 1.71
C GLN A 37 -0.58 -23.41 2.29
N ILE A 38 -0.17 -22.14 2.30
CA ILE A 38 1.12 -21.73 2.85
C ILE A 38 1.20 -22.00 4.36
N ILE A 39 0.14 -21.72 5.14
CA ILE A 39 0.12 -22.02 6.58
C ILE A 39 0.29 -23.53 6.83
N GLU A 40 -0.43 -24.37 6.09
CA GLU A 40 -0.33 -25.83 6.20
C GLU A 40 1.10 -26.32 5.90
N GLU A 41 1.76 -25.72 4.91
CA GLU A 41 3.14 -26.02 4.52
C GLU A 41 4.17 -25.47 5.51
N LEU A 42 3.88 -24.34 6.17
CA LEU A 42 4.74 -23.74 7.19
C LEU A 42 4.74 -24.53 8.50
N HIS A 43 3.60 -25.08 8.92
CA HIS A 43 3.48 -25.81 10.19
C HIS A 43 4.58 -26.85 10.46
N PRO A 44 4.94 -27.75 9.53
CA PRO A 44 5.98 -28.74 9.74
C PRO A 44 7.41 -28.19 9.62
N LEU A 45 7.59 -26.94 9.18
CA LEU A 45 8.93 -26.36 9.07
C LEU A 45 9.49 -26.00 10.45
N ASP A 46 10.65 -26.58 10.75
CA ASP A 46 11.57 -26.07 11.76
C ASP A 46 12.65 -25.26 11.01
N SER A 47 12.41 -23.96 10.85
CA SER A 47 13.27 -23.05 10.09
C SER A 47 13.77 -21.92 10.98
N GLU A 48 15.05 -21.57 10.86
CA GLU A 48 15.61 -20.38 11.53
C GLU A 48 14.97 -19.06 11.02
N LEU A 49 14.31 -19.09 9.86
CA LEU A 49 13.74 -17.90 9.20
C LEU A 49 12.33 -17.55 9.68
N VAL A 50 11.55 -18.56 10.07
CA VAL A 50 10.16 -18.41 10.57
C VAL A 50 9.99 -19.41 11.71
N SER A 51 9.91 -18.92 12.94
CA SER A 51 9.75 -19.77 14.12
C SER A 51 8.32 -20.26 14.25
N GLN A 52 8.10 -21.30 15.07
CA GLN A 52 6.75 -21.75 15.42
C GLN A 52 5.91 -20.63 16.10
N HIS A 53 6.56 -19.68 16.77
CA HIS A 53 5.89 -18.51 17.31
C HIS A 53 5.42 -17.55 16.21
N ASP A 54 6.25 -17.33 15.17
CA ASP A 54 5.87 -16.51 14.01
C ASP A 54 4.72 -17.15 13.24
N ILE A 55 4.73 -18.48 13.06
CA ILE A 55 3.62 -19.21 12.43
C ILE A 55 2.31 -18.97 13.20
N GLN A 56 2.33 -19.06 14.53
CA GLN A 56 1.14 -18.78 15.35
C GLN A 56 0.65 -17.33 15.17
N ILE A 57 1.56 -16.36 15.14
CA ILE A 57 1.24 -14.95 14.90
C ILE A 57 0.60 -14.77 13.52
N ILE A 58 1.17 -15.39 12.48
CA ILE A 58 0.65 -15.34 11.11
C ILE A 58 -0.75 -15.97 11.05
N THR A 59 -0.94 -17.16 11.63
CA THR A 59 -2.24 -17.85 11.66
C THR A 59 -3.30 -16.99 12.35
N GLN A 60 -3.00 -16.42 13.52
CA GLN A 60 -3.93 -15.55 14.22
C GLN A 60 -4.27 -14.29 13.38
N ALA A 61 -3.26 -13.66 12.78
CA ALA A 61 -3.47 -12.48 11.94
C ALA A 61 -4.36 -12.80 10.72
N MET A 62 -4.25 -14.01 10.17
CA MET A 62 -5.07 -14.47 9.04
C MET A 62 -6.53 -14.72 9.43
N ASP A 63 -6.80 -15.22 10.64
CA ASP A 63 -8.15 -15.42 11.17
C ASP A 63 -8.90 -14.09 11.40
N GLU A 64 -8.16 -13.04 11.77
CA GLU A 64 -8.69 -11.71 12.09
C GLU A 64 -8.64 -10.74 10.87
N LEU A 65 -8.15 -11.20 9.71
CA LEU A 65 -7.78 -10.34 8.60
C LEU A 65 -8.98 -9.65 7.92
N GLU A 66 -8.96 -8.31 7.88
CA GLU A 66 -9.83 -7.53 7.00
C GLU A 66 -9.22 -7.45 5.59
N ILE A 67 -9.86 -8.07 4.60
CA ILE A 67 -9.46 -7.97 3.18
C ILE A 67 -10.37 -6.99 2.45
N GLN A 68 -9.76 -5.94 1.90
CA GLN A 68 -10.37 -4.97 0.99
C GLN A 68 -9.84 -5.19 -0.44
N VAL A 69 -10.71 -5.21 -1.44
CA VAL A 69 -10.32 -5.29 -2.85
C VAL A 69 -10.74 -4.00 -3.56
N VAL A 70 -9.80 -3.36 -4.26
CA VAL A 70 -10.03 -2.10 -4.99
C VAL A 70 -9.53 -2.21 -6.43
N PHE A 71 -10.19 -1.54 -7.36
CA PHE A 71 -9.84 -1.52 -8.80
C PHE A 71 -9.14 -0.22 -9.20
N GLU A 72 -8.40 0.35 -8.26
CA GLU A 72 -7.61 1.55 -8.44
C GLU A 72 -6.15 1.28 -8.05
N ASN A 73 -5.23 2.11 -8.53
CA ASN A 73 -3.81 1.93 -8.25
C ASN A 73 -3.58 2.02 -6.75
N LEU A 74 -3.09 0.91 -6.17
CA LEU A 74 -2.55 0.94 -4.82
C LEU A 74 -1.19 1.59 -4.89
N ILE A 75 -0.98 2.65 -4.09
CA ILE A 75 0.32 3.30 -3.98
C ILE A 75 0.82 3.17 -2.55
N ASP A 76 2.00 2.58 -2.39
CA ASP A 76 2.62 2.37 -1.09
C ASP A 76 3.22 3.68 -0.51
N ASN A 77 3.92 3.57 0.62
CA ASN A 77 4.55 4.70 1.27
C ASN A 77 5.75 5.29 0.50
N SER A 78 6.33 4.55 -0.45
CA SER A 78 7.37 5.05 -1.34
C SER A 78 6.80 5.82 -2.53
N GLY A 79 5.57 5.50 -2.92
CA GLY A 79 4.86 6.04 -4.08
C GLY A 79 4.67 5.00 -5.20
N SER A 80 5.01 3.73 -4.94
CA SER A 80 5.05 2.64 -5.92
C SER A 80 3.67 2.11 -6.14
N ILE A 81 3.33 1.88 -7.41
CA ILE A 81 2.16 1.07 -7.73
C ILE A 81 2.49 -0.36 -7.31
N VAL A 82 1.65 -0.92 -6.44
CA VAL A 82 1.83 -2.25 -5.87
C VAL A 82 0.59 -3.12 -6.09
N ASP A 83 0.78 -4.44 -6.05
CA ASP A 83 -0.32 -5.40 -6.24
C ASP A 83 -1.13 -5.62 -4.95
N ALA A 84 -0.52 -5.35 -3.80
CA ALA A 84 -1.13 -5.45 -2.48
C ALA A 84 -0.49 -4.47 -1.49
N ILE A 85 -1.24 -4.10 -0.45
CA ILE A 85 -0.75 -3.36 0.72
C ILE A 85 -1.19 -4.12 1.97
N GLY A 86 -0.25 -4.84 2.58
CA GLY A 86 -0.39 -5.42 3.91
C GLY A 86 0.04 -4.46 5.00
N ILE A 87 -0.86 -4.23 5.96
CA ILE A 87 -0.60 -3.60 7.26
C ILE A 87 -1.21 -4.48 8.36
N PRO A 88 -0.79 -4.35 9.64
CA PRO A 88 -1.31 -5.18 10.71
C PRO A 88 -2.86 -5.24 10.75
N GLY A 89 -3.42 -6.44 10.60
CA GLY A 89 -4.86 -6.71 10.60
C GLY A 89 -5.64 -6.33 9.33
N LYS A 90 -5.00 -5.72 8.32
CA LYS A 90 -5.69 -5.30 7.09
C LYS A 90 -4.85 -5.52 5.84
N LEU A 91 -5.49 -6.07 4.82
CA LEU A 91 -4.92 -6.28 3.49
C LEU A 91 -5.76 -5.56 2.44
N ILE A 92 -5.11 -4.76 1.60
CA ILE A 92 -5.74 -4.15 0.43
C ILE A 92 -5.15 -4.77 -0.83
N LEU A 93 -5.99 -5.34 -1.70
CA LEU A 93 -5.58 -6.01 -2.94
C LEU A 93 -5.99 -5.20 -4.16
N ASN A 94 -5.10 -5.10 -5.15
CA ASN A 94 -5.44 -4.53 -6.46
C ASN A 94 -6.22 -5.58 -7.26
N GLY A 95 -7.51 -5.34 -7.48
CA GLY A 95 -8.41 -6.29 -8.12
C GLY A 95 -7.98 -6.69 -9.54
N ASP A 96 -7.44 -5.75 -10.32
CA ASP A 96 -7.01 -6.02 -11.71
C ASP A 96 -5.79 -6.96 -11.75
N SER A 97 -4.75 -6.66 -10.98
CA SER A 97 -3.54 -7.51 -10.88
C SER A 97 -3.90 -8.92 -10.41
N TRP A 98 -4.72 -9.04 -9.37
CA TRP A 98 -5.06 -10.33 -8.78
C TRP A 98 -5.97 -11.18 -9.68
N LEU A 99 -6.91 -10.55 -10.41
CA LEU A 99 -7.68 -11.25 -11.44
C LEU A 99 -6.79 -11.74 -12.57
N GLU A 100 -5.75 -11.00 -12.94
CA GLU A 100 -4.78 -11.42 -13.93
C GLU A 100 -3.95 -12.61 -13.44
N PHE A 101 -3.46 -12.58 -12.20
CA PHE A 101 -2.76 -13.72 -11.58
C PHE A 101 -3.63 -14.98 -11.60
N TYR A 102 -4.90 -14.86 -11.22
CA TYR A 102 -5.87 -15.94 -11.26
C TYR A 102 -6.04 -16.49 -12.69
N LYS A 103 -6.30 -15.63 -13.68
CA LYS A 103 -6.51 -16.04 -15.09
C LYS A 103 -5.29 -16.73 -15.69
N LYS A 104 -4.09 -16.27 -15.33
CA LYS A 104 -2.82 -16.83 -15.80
C LYS A 104 -2.36 -18.04 -14.98
N ASN A 105 -3.06 -18.40 -13.90
CA ASN A 105 -2.63 -19.42 -12.96
C ASN A 105 -1.17 -19.19 -12.51
N SER A 106 -0.89 -17.96 -12.10
CA SER A 106 0.45 -17.53 -11.66
C SER A 106 0.74 -18.10 -10.27
N ASP A 107 1.97 -18.55 -10.04
CA ASP A 107 2.46 -18.89 -8.72
C ASP A 107 2.83 -17.61 -7.97
N ILE A 108 1.86 -17.14 -7.18
CA ILE A 108 1.96 -15.93 -6.36
C ILE A 108 2.26 -16.23 -4.90
N ARG A 109 2.68 -17.46 -4.55
CA ARG A 109 2.84 -17.85 -3.14
C ARG A 109 3.87 -17.01 -2.39
N THR A 110 4.96 -16.61 -3.06
CA THR A 110 5.93 -15.67 -2.47
C THR A 110 5.29 -14.32 -2.15
N LEU A 111 4.44 -13.79 -3.04
CA LEU A 111 3.69 -12.55 -2.81
C LEU A 111 2.67 -12.73 -1.67
N VAL A 112 1.94 -13.83 -1.65
CA VAL A 112 0.96 -14.13 -0.59
C VAL A 112 1.66 -14.23 0.77
N LEU A 113 2.77 -14.96 0.86
CA LEU A 113 3.56 -15.06 2.08
C LEU A 113 4.12 -13.71 2.54
N HIS A 114 4.61 -12.90 1.59
CA HIS A 114 5.06 -11.53 1.88
C HIS A 114 3.95 -10.70 2.54
N GLU A 115 2.74 -10.73 1.99
CA GLU A 115 1.61 -10.00 2.55
C GLU A 115 1.14 -10.60 3.89
N MET A 116 1.14 -11.93 4.05
CA MET A 116 0.83 -12.61 5.32
C MET A 116 1.77 -12.15 6.44
N LEU A 117 3.07 -12.05 6.16
CA LEU A 117 4.05 -11.53 7.13
C LEU A 117 3.72 -10.09 7.52
N ARG A 118 3.44 -9.22 6.55
CA ARG A 118 3.11 -7.80 6.79
C ARG A 118 1.83 -7.61 7.60
N VAL A 119 0.77 -8.35 7.30
CA VAL A 119 -0.50 -8.25 8.04
C VAL A 119 -0.40 -8.81 9.46
N SER A 120 0.62 -9.64 9.72
CA SER A 120 0.97 -10.11 11.05
C SER A 120 1.92 -9.17 11.83
N GLY A 121 2.37 -8.09 11.19
CA GLY A 121 3.29 -7.11 11.78
C GLY A 121 4.78 -7.44 11.61
N ILE A 122 5.12 -8.48 10.85
CA ILE A 122 6.49 -8.84 10.52
C ILE A 122 6.91 -8.07 9.25
N ASN A 123 8.04 -7.35 9.32
CA ASN A 123 8.54 -6.62 8.16
C ASN A 123 9.28 -7.56 7.19
N ASP A 124 8.69 -7.78 6.01
CA ASP A 124 9.27 -8.55 4.91
C ASP A 124 9.57 -7.68 3.67
N ASP A 125 9.89 -6.41 3.85
CA ASP A 125 10.26 -5.50 2.75
C ASP A 125 11.36 -6.11 1.88
N HIS A 126 11.15 -6.10 0.57
CA HIS A 126 12.04 -6.70 -0.43
C HIS A 126 12.16 -8.24 -0.33
N PHE A 127 11.16 -8.92 0.22
CA PHE A 127 11.06 -10.38 0.27
C PHE A 127 12.21 -11.05 1.05
N LYS A 128 12.75 -10.41 2.09
CA LYS A 128 13.94 -10.91 2.81
C LYS A 128 13.71 -12.23 3.55
N ILE A 129 12.48 -12.51 3.96
CA ILE A 129 12.04 -13.70 4.69
C ILE A 129 11.27 -14.61 3.74
N SER A 130 10.26 -14.08 3.04
CA SER A 130 9.38 -14.89 2.18
C SER A 130 10.13 -15.59 1.06
N LEU A 131 11.17 -14.97 0.49
CA LEU A 131 11.95 -15.56 -0.59
C LEU A 131 12.77 -16.78 -0.14
N PRO A 132 13.64 -16.69 0.91
CA PRO A 132 14.29 -17.86 1.49
C PRO A 132 13.34 -18.98 1.93
N VAL A 133 12.20 -18.64 2.53
CA VAL A 133 11.18 -19.61 2.96
C VAL A 133 10.56 -20.31 1.75
N PHE A 134 10.23 -19.56 0.69
CA PHE A 134 9.71 -20.11 -0.55
C PHE A 134 10.68 -21.15 -1.14
N TYR A 135 11.99 -20.88 -1.20
CA TYR A 135 12.93 -21.92 -1.67
C TYR A 135 12.92 -23.15 -0.79
N THR A 136 12.96 -22.96 0.53
CA THR A 136 13.00 -24.07 1.49
C THR A 136 11.77 -24.97 1.33
N LEU A 137 10.60 -24.37 1.12
CA LEU A 137 9.34 -25.10 0.92
C LEU A 137 9.25 -25.79 -0.44
N PHE A 138 9.72 -25.13 -1.51
CA PHE A 138 9.33 -25.48 -2.88
C PHE A 138 10.45 -25.98 -3.77
N GLU A 139 11.68 -26.10 -3.26
CA GLU A 139 12.82 -26.69 -3.97
C GLU A 139 12.54 -28.11 -4.54
N ASN A 140 11.61 -28.84 -3.92
CA ASN A 140 11.29 -30.22 -4.28
C ASN A 140 10.11 -30.40 -5.24
N ASN A 141 9.29 -29.36 -5.51
CA ASN A 141 8.03 -29.53 -6.26
C ASN A 141 7.89 -28.61 -7.49
N THR A 142 9.00 -28.27 -8.14
CA THR A 142 9.07 -27.28 -9.24
C THR A 142 8.29 -27.63 -10.51
N ALA A 143 7.80 -28.87 -10.67
CA ALA A 143 7.13 -29.32 -11.90
C ALA A 143 5.66 -28.85 -12.02
N GLN A 144 5.06 -28.34 -10.95
CA GLN A 144 3.62 -28.00 -10.93
C GLN A 144 3.31 -26.55 -11.34
N TYR A 145 4.31 -25.70 -11.44
CA TYR A 145 4.11 -24.26 -11.51
C TYR A 145 4.46 -23.74 -12.92
N LYS A 146 3.60 -22.89 -13.49
CA LYS A 146 3.70 -22.46 -14.90
C LYS A 146 4.09 -21.01 -15.12
N ASN A 147 3.85 -20.09 -14.16
CA ASN A 147 4.33 -18.71 -14.25
C ASN A 147 4.75 -18.23 -12.85
N LEU A 148 6.03 -17.93 -12.62
CA LEU A 148 6.48 -17.46 -11.31
C LEU A 148 6.30 -15.94 -11.20
N TYR A 149 5.75 -15.46 -10.08
CA TYR A 149 5.63 -14.02 -9.86
C TYR A 149 7.00 -13.34 -9.65
N CYS A 150 7.19 -12.22 -10.34
CA CYS A 150 8.36 -11.36 -10.20
C CYS A 150 7.92 -9.90 -10.38
N ASP A 151 7.99 -9.10 -9.31
CA ASP A 151 7.72 -7.67 -9.38
C ASP A 151 8.93 -6.94 -10.00
N LEU A 152 8.75 -6.41 -11.21
CA LEU A 152 9.73 -5.56 -11.91
C LEU A 152 9.33 -4.08 -11.94
N HIS A 153 8.23 -3.71 -11.30
CA HIS A 153 7.78 -2.34 -11.27
C HIS A 153 8.78 -1.49 -10.49
N VAL A 154 9.18 -0.34 -11.05
CA VAL A 154 10.05 0.60 -10.33
C VAL A 154 9.46 1.99 -10.48
N GLU A 155 9.27 2.64 -9.35
CA GLU A 155 8.87 4.03 -9.32
C GLU A 155 9.80 4.90 -10.13
N THR A 156 9.20 5.75 -10.96
CA THR A 156 9.93 6.79 -11.69
C THR A 156 9.79 8.16 -11.02
N THR A 157 8.97 8.26 -9.98
CA THR A 157 8.70 9.48 -9.22
C THR A 157 8.83 9.22 -7.72
N TYR A 158 8.83 10.28 -6.91
CA TYR A 158 8.71 10.21 -5.44
C TYR A 158 8.06 11.50 -4.93
N TYR A 159 7.45 11.46 -3.75
CA TYR A 159 6.91 12.66 -3.11
C TYR A 159 8.00 13.39 -2.33
N LYS A 160 8.22 14.67 -2.65
CA LYS A 160 9.01 15.57 -1.81
C LYS A 160 8.08 16.49 -1.04
N SER A 161 8.03 16.30 0.27
CA SER A 161 7.29 17.17 1.18
C SER A 161 8.07 18.44 1.49
N LYS A 162 7.39 19.58 1.46
CA LYS A 162 7.88 20.86 1.99
C LYS A 162 6.92 21.31 3.07
N PHE A 163 7.42 21.43 4.29
CA PHE A 163 6.65 21.91 5.42
C PHE A 163 6.75 23.44 5.53
N SER A 164 5.64 24.08 5.87
CA SER A 164 5.59 25.48 6.25
C SER A 164 4.77 25.63 7.52
N THR A 165 5.31 26.35 8.50
CA THR A 165 4.58 26.66 9.74
C THR A 165 3.42 27.60 9.43
N LEU A 166 2.25 27.30 10.00
CA LEU A 166 1.08 28.16 10.02
C LEU A 166 0.79 28.59 11.45
N SER A 167 0.30 29.81 11.63
CA SER A 167 -0.15 30.35 12.91
C SER A 167 -1.51 30.99 12.74
N ALA A 168 -2.46 30.67 13.61
CA ALA A 168 -3.78 31.28 13.61
C ALA A 168 -4.23 31.57 15.04
N ASN A 169 -5.04 32.59 15.20
CA ASN A 169 -5.48 33.08 16.50
C ASN A 169 -7.01 33.17 16.55
N SER A 170 -7.60 32.81 17.68
CA SER A 170 -9.03 32.98 17.92
C SER A 170 -9.32 33.54 19.31
N TYR A 171 -10.43 34.29 19.40
CA TYR A 171 -10.88 34.98 20.60
C TYR A 171 -12.29 34.49 20.94
N MET A 172 -12.39 33.27 21.47
CA MET A 172 -13.67 32.64 21.84
C MET A 172 -13.81 32.49 23.36
N ARG A 173 -15.05 32.43 23.85
CA ARG A 173 -15.34 32.17 25.27
C ARG A 173 -14.98 30.74 25.68
N HIS A 174 -15.16 29.77 24.78
CA HIS A 174 -14.82 28.36 24.99
C HIS A 174 -13.58 27.96 24.19
N PHE A 175 -12.71 27.16 24.81
CA PHE A 175 -11.46 26.73 24.20
C PHE A 175 -11.69 25.81 23.00
N SER A 176 -12.64 24.89 23.08
CA SER A 176 -13.01 23.98 21.99
C SER A 176 -13.35 24.75 20.71
N ASP A 177 -14.12 25.82 20.85
CA ASP A 177 -14.59 26.62 19.72
C ASP A 177 -13.41 27.35 19.08
N ALA A 178 -12.49 27.87 19.89
CA ALA A 178 -11.25 28.46 19.41
C ALA A 178 -10.37 27.44 18.67
N GLN A 179 -10.27 26.20 19.14
CA GLN A 179 -9.48 25.15 18.46
C GLN A 179 -10.06 24.81 17.09
N VAL A 180 -11.39 24.68 17.00
CA VAL A 180 -12.08 24.40 15.73
C VAL A 180 -11.91 25.56 14.75
N ASP A 181 -12.11 26.81 15.19
CA ASP A 181 -11.91 28.00 14.37
C ASP A 181 -10.46 28.11 13.86
N ILE A 182 -9.47 27.95 14.74
CA ILE A 182 -8.05 27.96 14.39
C ILE A 182 -7.71 26.85 13.38
N ARG A 183 -8.21 25.63 13.59
CA ARG A 183 -8.01 24.53 12.64
C ARG A 183 -8.60 24.87 11.28
N ASN A 184 -9.84 25.38 11.23
CA ASN A 184 -10.49 25.75 9.97
C ASN A 184 -9.72 26.85 9.24
N GLN A 185 -9.22 27.86 9.96
CA GLN A 185 -8.36 28.91 9.38
C GLN A 185 -7.08 28.32 8.77
N MET A 186 -6.39 27.45 9.52
CA MET A 186 -5.17 26.79 9.05
C MET A 186 -5.42 25.85 7.88
N GLU A 187 -6.53 25.11 7.88
CA GLU A 187 -6.91 24.23 6.76
C GLU A 187 -7.18 25.05 5.51
N ASN A 188 -7.90 26.17 5.62
CA ASN A 188 -8.17 27.06 4.50
C ASN A 188 -6.88 27.70 3.96
N GLU A 189 -6.00 28.16 4.85
CA GLU A 189 -4.70 28.70 4.44
C GLU A 189 -3.83 27.62 3.78
N CYS A 190 -3.81 26.40 4.33
CA CYS A 190 -3.02 25.31 3.77
C CYS A 190 -3.57 24.86 2.41
N LYS A 191 -4.89 24.75 2.26
CA LYS A 191 -5.56 24.47 0.97
C LYS A 191 -5.23 25.52 -0.08
N SER A 192 -5.20 26.82 0.29
CA SER A 192 -4.82 27.89 -0.64
C SER A 192 -3.37 27.79 -1.15
N LYS A 193 -2.53 27.02 -0.47
CA LYS A 193 -1.13 26.76 -0.84
C LYS A 193 -0.94 25.38 -1.51
N ASP A 194 -2.01 24.70 -1.91
CA ASP A 194 -2.02 23.30 -2.38
C ASP A 194 -1.35 22.33 -1.37
N GLY A 195 -1.55 22.58 -0.08
CA GLY A 195 -1.01 21.76 1.00
C GLY A 195 -2.09 21.01 1.77
N ILE A 196 -1.64 20.09 2.61
CA ILE A 196 -2.45 19.36 3.58
C ILE A 196 -1.98 19.74 4.98
N LEU A 197 -2.91 20.10 5.86
CA LEU A 197 -2.59 20.45 7.24
C LEU A 197 -2.19 19.18 8.01
N ASP A 198 -1.02 19.19 8.66
CA ASP A 198 -0.61 18.13 9.60
C ASP A 198 -1.63 18.09 10.76
N SER A 199 -2.03 16.89 11.15
CA SER A 199 -3.00 16.67 12.22
C SER A 199 -2.53 17.22 13.57
N ARG A 200 -1.21 17.39 13.75
CA ARG A 200 -0.58 17.93 14.96
C ARG A 200 -0.60 19.46 14.93
N ILE A 201 -1.54 20.03 15.68
CA ILE A 201 -1.62 21.46 15.96
C ILE A 201 -1.33 21.64 17.45
N SER A 202 -0.34 22.48 17.77
CA SER A 202 -0.06 22.90 19.14
C SER A 202 -0.87 24.15 19.45
N PHE A 203 -1.45 24.23 20.65
CA PHE A 203 -2.25 25.37 21.09
C PHE A 203 -1.64 26.02 22.32
N GLN A 204 -1.61 27.34 22.34
CA GLN A 204 -1.15 28.17 23.45
C GLN A 204 -2.23 29.16 23.83
N PHE A 205 -2.25 29.55 25.11
CA PHE A 205 -3.23 30.49 25.65
C PHE A 205 -2.55 31.74 26.15
N ALA A 206 -3.16 32.88 25.85
CA ALA A 206 -2.79 34.17 26.42
C ALA A 206 -4.03 34.95 26.82
N PHE A 207 -3.97 35.66 27.94
CA PHE A 207 -4.98 36.66 28.27
C PHE A 207 -4.58 37.99 27.63
N LYS A 208 -5.43 38.53 26.75
CA LYS A 208 -5.20 39.81 26.07
C LYS A 208 -6.26 40.82 26.50
N ARG A 209 -5.85 42.06 26.78
CA ARG A 209 -6.78 43.17 26.96
C ARG A 209 -7.22 43.69 25.60
N ARG A 210 -8.53 43.78 25.37
CA ARG A 210 -9.11 44.36 24.16
C ARG A 210 -9.98 45.54 24.55
N ASN A 211 -9.74 46.69 23.91
CA ASN A 211 -10.59 47.85 24.10
C ASN A 211 -11.69 47.82 23.03
N ASN A 212 -12.94 47.70 23.44
CA ASN A 212 -14.08 47.77 22.56
C ASN A 212 -15.02 48.88 23.05
N ASN A 213 -15.28 49.88 22.22
CA ASN A 213 -16.12 51.04 22.54
C ASN A 213 -15.73 51.77 23.86
N GLY A 214 -14.43 51.89 24.14
CA GLY A 214 -13.94 52.57 25.34
C GLY A 214 -13.92 51.73 26.62
N PHE A 215 -14.42 50.48 26.59
CA PHE A 215 -14.32 49.54 27.71
C PHE A 215 -13.17 48.56 27.47
N SER A 216 -12.37 48.31 28.51
CA SER A 216 -11.31 47.30 28.48
C SER A 216 -11.85 45.95 28.96
N GLU A 217 -11.90 44.97 28.07
CA GLU A 217 -12.27 43.60 28.39
C GLU A 217 -11.01 42.71 28.34
N THR A 218 -10.86 41.82 29.32
CA THR A 218 -9.82 40.78 29.26
C THR A 218 -10.39 39.56 28.55
N VAL A 219 -9.90 39.28 27.34
CA VAL A 219 -10.33 38.14 26.52
C VAL A 219 -9.27 37.04 26.54
N ARG A 220 -9.71 35.79 26.49
CA ARG A 220 -8.81 34.64 26.24
C ARG A 220 -8.49 34.60 24.75
N ALA A 221 -7.23 34.75 24.42
CA ALA A 221 -6.69 34.50 23.09
C ALA A 221 -6.10 33.10 23.08
N VAL A 222 -6.46 32.33 22.05
CA VAL A 222 -5.85 31.04 21.77
C VAL A 222 -5.06 31.19 20.49
N GLU A 223 -3.80 30.80 20.53
CA GLU A 223 -2.92 30.71 19.37
C GLU A 223 -2.73 29.23 19.04
N GLY A 224 -2.94 28.86 17.79
CA GLY A 224 -2.51 27.57 17.28
C GLY A 224 -1.28 27.73 16.41
N ILE A 225 -0.37 26.76 16.48
CA ILE A 225 0.76 26.60 15.57
C ILE A 225 0.66 25.19 14.97
N GLY A 226 0.55 25.12 13.65
CA GLY A 226 0.44 23.89 12.88
C GLY A 226 1.44 23.86 11.73
N GLN A 227 1.56 22.71 11.06
CA GLN A 227 2.40 22.56 9.87
C GLN A 227 1.53 22.27 8.66
N CYS A 228 1.75 23.01 7.57
CA CYS A 228 1.18 22.72 6.28
C CYS A 228 2.20 21.96 5.43
N GLU A 229 1.84 20.76 4.98
CA GLU A 229 2.64 19.91 4.12
C GLU A 229 2.26 20.14 2.65
N LYS A 230 3.17 20.72 1.86
CA LYS A 230 3.04 20.74 0.39
C LYS A 230 3.81 19.57 -0.20
N ARG A 231 3.10 18.60 -0.76
CA ARG A 231 3.71 17.47 -1.49
C ARG A 231 3.96 17.86 -2.93
N LYS A 232 5.17 17.62 -3.43
CA LYS A 232 5.50 17.76 -4.85
C LYS A 232 5.99 16.43 -5.39
N ILE A 233 5.36 15.95 -6.46
CA ILE A 233 5.85 14.80 -7.21
C ILE A 233 7.14 15.22 -7.91
N LYS A 234 8.22 14.48 -7.68
CA LYS A 234 9.51 14.68 -8.33
C LYS A 234 9.88 13.43 -9.10
N LYS A 235 10.42 13.61 -10.31
CA LYS A 235 11.03 12.51 -11.07
C LYS A 235 12.29 12.04 -10.34
N ARG A 236 12.44 10.72 -10.21
CA ARG A 236 13.66 10.10 -9.70
C ARG A 236 14.77 10.22 -10.74
N LYS A 237 16.03 10.19 -10.30
CA LYS A 237 17.16 10.18 -11.23
C LYS A 237 17.17 8.84 -11.96
N LYS A 238 17.49 8.85 -13.25
CA LYS A 238 17.59 7.62 -14.05
C LYS A 238 18.53 6.57 -13.42
N ARG A 239 19.61 7.03 -12.76
CA ARG A 239 20.55 6.16 -12.03
C ARG A 239 19.86 5.40 -10.89
N ASP A 240 19.07 6.09 -10.08
CA ASP A 240 18.39 5.51 -8.92
C ASP A 240 17.32 4.51 -9.38
N ILE A 241 16.54 4.87 -10.42
CA ILE A 241 15.57 3.95 -11.05
C ILE A 241 16.25 2.69 -11.57
N ARG A 242 17.39 2.84 -12.26
CA ARG A 242 18.16 1.70 -12.78
C ARG A 242 18.71 0.83 -11.66
N GLN A 243 19.22 1.43 -10.58
CA GLN A 243 19.75 0.69 -9.43
C GLN A 243 18.67 -0.18 -8.78
N ASP A 244 17.48 0.37 -8.52
CA ASP A 244 16.36 -0.40 -7.97
C ASP A 244 15.88 -1.48 -8.93
N ARG A 245 15.82 -1.17 -10.23
CA ARG A 245 15.45 -2.15 -11.25
C ARG A 245 16.42 -3.32 -11.27
N CYS A 246 17.73 -3.04 -11.21
CA CYS A 246 18.74 -4.09 -11.16
C CYS A 246 18.63 -4.91 -9.87
N PHE A 247 18.31 -4.27 -8.74
CA PHE A 247 18.05 -4.99 -7.50
C PHE A 247 16.86 -5.96 -7.66
N LYS A 248 15.70 -5.49 -8.17
CA LYS A 248 14.52 -6.34 -8.40
C LYS A 248 14.79 -7.45 -9.42
N LEU A 249 15.45 -7.15 -10.54
CA LEU A 249 15.85 -8.14 -11.53
C LEU A 249 16.78 -9.20 -10.94
N ASN A 250 17.76 -8.82 -10.12
CA ASN A 250 18.63 -9.77 -9.43
C ASN A 250 17.87 -10.67 -8.45
N SER A 251 16.96 -10.09 -7.66
CA SER A 251 16.07 -10.87 -6.78
C SER A 251 15.21 -11.86 -7.56
N CYS A 252 14.70 -11.44 -8.73
CA CYS A 252 13.98 -12.36 -9.59
C CYS A 252 14.89 -13.41 -10.22
N LEU A 253 16.09 -13.07 -10.70
CA LEU A 253 17.03 -14.05 -11.24
C LEU A 253 17.41 -15.10 -10.19
N GLN A 254 17.55 -14.70 -8.93
CA GLN A 254 17.72 -15.66 -7.83
C GLN A 254 16.57 -16.67 -7.80
N LEU A 255 15.31 -16.25 -8.04
CA LEU A 255 14.16 -17.18 -8.09
C LEU A 255 14.35 -18.28 -9.14
N PHE A 256 14.99 -17.92 -10.25
CA PHE A 256 15.29 -18.85 -11.33
C PHE A 256 16.62 -19.58 -11.18
N ASP A 257 17.50 -19.22 -10.23
CA ASP A 257 18.85 -19.79 -10.15
C ASP A 257 18.90 -21.30 -9.82
N ASN A 258 17.78 -21.87 -9.38
CA ASN A 258 17.61 -23.32 -9.33
C ASN A 258 17.54 -23.90 -10.76
N LYS A 259 18.50 -24.78 -11.10
CA LYS A 259 18.62 -25.42 -12.43
C LYS A 259 17.31 -26.05 -12.94
N LYS A 260 16.47 -26.60 -12.05
CA LYS A 260 15.17 -27.18 -12.43
C LYS A 260 14.17 -26.10 -12.84
N VAL A 261 14.19 -24.95 -12.19
CA VAL A 261 13.32 -23.81 -12.49
C VAL A 261 13.71 -23.18 -13.83
N LYS A 262 15.01 -23.02 -14.15
CA LYS A 262 15.43 -22.49 -15.47
C LYS A 262 14.89 -23.28 -16.66
N GLN A 263 14.79 -24.61 -16.54
CA GLN A 263 14.29 -25.46 -17.62
C GLN A 263 12.78 -25.36 -17.79
N THR A 264 12.03 -25.29 -16.68
CA THR A 264 10.56 -25.20 -16.72
C THR A 264 10.07 -23.83 -17.19
N TYR A 265 10.82 -22.75 -16.91
CA TYR A 265 10.39 -21.36 -17.12
C TYR A 265 11.30 -20.58 -18.08
N SER A 266 11.77 -21.23 -19.12
CA SER A 266 12.77 -20.63 -20.01
C SER A 266 12.33 -19.30 -20.63
N GLU A 267 11.04 -19.09 -20.93
CA GLU A 267 10.53 -17.83 -21.50
C GLU A 267 10.57 -16.67 -20.50
N ASP A 268 10.00 -16.84 -19.29
CA ASP A 268 10.03 -15.82 -18.24
C ASP A 268 11.47 -15.50 -17.81
N TYR A 269 12.32 -16.54 -17.70
CA TYR A 269 13.73 -16.38 -17.39
C TYR A 269 14.47 -15.58 -18.46
N ASN A 270 14.28 -15.93 -19.74
CA ASN A 270 14.90 -15.21 -20.85
C ASN A 270 14.42 -13.75 -20.90
N HIS A 271 13.13 -13.51 -20.63
CA HIS A 271 12.60 -12.15 -20.54
C HIS A 271 13.28 -11.33 -19.44
N ILE A 272 13.50 -11.91 -18.27
CA ILE A 272 14.21 -11.25 -17.16
C ILE A 272 15.68 -10.99 -17.51
N ILE A 273 16.37 -11.95 -18.14
CA ILE A 273 17.74 -11.78 -18.62
C ILE A 273 17.82 -10.66 -19.65
N ASP A 274 16.91 -10.63 -20.63
CA ASP A 274 16.85 -9.56 -21.64
C ASP A 274 16.69 -8.18 -20.96
N GLN A 275 15.80 -8.08 -19.97
CA GLN A 275 15.64 -6.85 -19.20
C GLN A 275 16.89 -6.49 -18.40
N TRP A 276 17.56 -7.47 -17.80
CA TRP A 276 18.80 -7.30 -17.04
C TRP A 276 19.91 -6.73 -17.93
N GLU A 277 20.10 -7.30 -19.12
CA GLU A 277 21.08 -6.83 -20.11
C GLU A 277 20.74 -5.44 -20.64
N GLN A 278 19.47 -5.20 -21.02
CA GLN A 278 19.01 -3.90 -21.52
C GLN A 278 19.20 -2.78 -20.49
N ASN A 279 19.01 -3.08 -19.21
CA ASN A 279 19.22 -2.13 -18.12
C ASN A 279 20.68 -2.05 -17.69
N LYS A 280 21.58 -2.83 -18.30
CA LYS A 280 23.00 -2.88 -17.96
C LYS A 280 23.20 -3.09 -16.46
N CYS A 281 22.38 -3.96 -15.89
CA CYS A 281 22.77 -4.60 -14.66
C CYS A 281 24.04 -5.44 -14.97
#